data_AF-E3FMC8-F1
#
_entry.id   AF-E3FMC8-F1
#
_cell.length_a   1.000
_cell.length_b   1.000
_cell.length_c   1.000
_cell.angle_alpha   90.00
_cell.angle_beta   90.00
_cell.angle_gamma   90.00
#
_symmetry.space_group_name_H-M   'P 1'
#
loop_
_entity.id
_entity.type
_entity.pdbx_description
1 polymer ?
#
loop_
_entity_poly.entity_id
_entity_poly.type
_entity_poly.pdbx_seq_one_letter_code
_entity_poly.pdbx_strand_id
1 'polypeptide(L)'
;MAQALFQQQFGMLSADPQRFHDVMRASFGDGYDVRKAERFRLQALAGDFDWLPPVRWVDSAVLEGSRGAYYTEFDTMFLDRALQRFPSLAEATFSEVAGHVLDSLLNPVEDQGHRGIQFRRILDGVGRGTC
;
A
#
# COMPACT_ATOMS: atom_id res chain seq x y z
N MET A 1 7.92 12.75 -0.05
CA MET A 1 7.88 12.41 -1.49
C MET A 1 7.34 11.00 -1.71
N ALA A 2 7.89 9.95 -1.09
CA ALA A 2 7.44 8.56 -1.30
C ALA A 2 5.93 8.30 -1.17
N GLN A 3 5.27 8.95 -0.20
CA GLN A 3 3.83 8.83 0.03
C GLN A 3 2.95 9.50 -1.05
N ALA A 4 3.45 10.54 -1.72
CA ALA A 4 2.64 11.37 -2.62
C ALA A 4 2.18 10.59 -3.85
N LEU A 5 3.06 9.75 -4.42
CA LEU A 5 2.70 8.91 -5.57
C LEU A 5 1.61 7.90 -5.20
N PHE A 6 1.74 7.24 -4.05
CA PHE A 6 0.73 6.32 -3.56
C PHE A 6 -0.62 7.02 -3.40
N GLN A 7 -0.66 8.19 -2.73
CA GLN A 7 -1.89 8.94 -2.53
C GLN A 7 -2.55 9.33 -3.85
N GLN A 8 -1.74 9.76 -4.84
CA GLN A 8 -2.23 10.07 -6.17
C GLN A 8 -2.83 8.84 -6.86
N GLN A 9 -2.10 7.73 -6.92
CA GLN A 9 -2.53 6.51 -7.62
C GLN A 9 -3.75 5.88 -6.93
N PHE A 10 -3.72 5.78 -5.61
CA PHE A 10 -4.81 5.21 -4.82
C PHE A 10 -6.06 6.10 -4.86
N GLY A 11 -5.88 7.43 -4.85
CA GLY A 11 -6.97 8.39 -5.04
C GLY A 11 -7.58 8.34 -6.44
N MET A 12 -6.75 8.14 -7.48
CA MET A 12 -7.27 7.88 -8.83
C MET A 12 -8.06 6.57 -8.90
N LEU A 13 -7.55 5.51 -8.27
CA LEU A 13 -8.23 4.23 -8.21
C LEU A 13 -9.56 4.34 -7.44
N SER A 14 -9.61 5.15 -6.37
CA SER A 14 -10.79 5.29 -5.53
C SER A 14 -11.97 5.98 -6.22
N ALA A 15 -11.72 6.73 -7.31
CA ALA A 15 -12.75 7.38 -8.12
C ALA A 15 -13.63 6.40 -8.92
N ASP A 16 -13.17 5.17 -9.16
CA ASP A 16 -13.93 4.11 -9.84
C ASP A 16 -14.20 2.95 -8.86
N PRO A 17 -15.41 2.86 -8.28
CA PRO A 17 -15.73 1.85 -7.28
C PRO A 17 -15.57 0.41 -7.81
N GLN A 18 -15.96 0.17 -9.06
CA GLN A 18 -15.89 -1.16 -9.65
C GLN A 18 -14.42 -1.57 -9.82
N ARG A 19 -13.63 -0.71 -10.45
CA ARG A 19 -12.20 -0.96 -10.64
C ARG A 19 -11.46 -1.07 -9.31
N PHE A 20 -11.80 -0.25 -8.31
CA PHE A 20 -11.23 -0.35 -6.97
C PHE A 20 -11.45 -1.74 -6.38
N HIS A 21 -12.67 -2.25 -6.37
CA HIS A 21 -12.98 -3.55 -5.80
C HIS A 21 -12.39 -4.71 -6.62
N ASP A 22 -12.22 -4.54 -7.93
CA ASP A 22 -11.51 -5.51 -8.77
C ASP A 22 -10.01 -5.56 -8.44
N VAL A 23 -9.38 -4.41 -8.19
CA VAL A 23 -7.98 -4.35 -7.70
C VAL A 23 -7.85 -4.96 -6.31
N MET A 24 -8.77 -4.67 -5.39
CA MET A 24 -8.75 -5.26 -4.05
C MET A 24 -8.88 -6.78 -4.12
N ARG A 25 -9.83 -7.30 -4.89
CA ARG A 25 -10.00 -8.74 -5.10
C ARG A 25 -8.78 -9.38 -5.74
N ALA A 26 -8.22 -8.76 -6.78
CA ALA A 26 -7.04 -9.26 -7.46
C ALA A 26 -5.79 -9.26 -6.58
N SER A 27 -5.69 -8.35 -5.61
CA SER A 27 -4.54 -8.22 -4.72
C SER A 27 -4.66 -9.06 -3.45
N PHE A 28 -5.86 -9.13 -2.88
CA PHE A 28 -6.12 -9.63 -1.53
C PHE A 28 -6.99 -10.89 -1.50
N GLY A 29 -7.45 -11.36 -2.66
CA GLY A 29 -8.35 -12.51 -2.82
C GLY A 29 -9.82 -12.16 -2.60
N ASP A 30 -10.72 -13.11 -2.87
CA ASP A 30 -12.18 -12.90 -2.78
C ASP A 30 -12.70 -12.69 -1.35
N GLY A 31 -11.92 -13.07 -0.33
CA GLY A 31 -12.32 -13.05 1.08
C GLY A 31 -12.03 -11.74 1.82
N TYR A 32 -11.53 -10.70 1.14
CA TYR A 32 -11.20 -9.42 1.79
C TYR A 32 -12.46 -8.74 2.37
N ASP A 33 -12.31 -7.96 3.44
CA ASP A 33 -13.38 -7.18 4.04
C ASP A 33 -13.82 -6.03 3.11
N VAL A 34 -14.79 -6.32 2.24
CA VAL A 34 -15.36 -5.37 1.26
C VAL A 34 -15.88 -4.10 1.94
N ARG A 35 -16.49 -4.22 3.13
CA ARG A 35 -17.06 -3.06 3.84
C ARG A 35 -15.95 -2.15 4.35
N LYS A 36 -14.87 -2.70 4.88
CA LYS A 36 -13.71 -1.94 5.31
C LYS A 36 -12.97 -1.32 4.13
N ALA A 37 -12.80 -2.06 3.03
CA ALA A 37 -12.19 -1.54 1.81
C ALA A 37 -12.98 -0.36 1.24
N GLU A 38 -14.31 -0.43 1.24
CA GLU A 38 -15.17 0.66 0.77
C GLU A 38 -15.03 1.93 1.63
N ARG A 39 -14.82 1.79 2.95
CA ARG A 39 -14.50 2.94 3.81
C ARG A 39 -13.18 3.59 3.40
N PHE A 40 -12.12 2.81 3.20
CA PHE A 40 -10.84 3.35 2.74
C PHE A 40 -10.93 3.99 1.35
N ARG A 41 -11.77 3.45 0.46
CA ARG A 41 -12.06 4.06 -0.85
C ARG A 41 -12.65 5.45 -0.69
N LEU A 42 -13.69 5.58 0.13
CA LEU A 42 -14.38 6.86 0.37
C LEU A 42 -13.47 7.89 1.05
N GLN A 43 -12.64 7.46 2.01
CA GLN A 43 -11.62 8.33 2.62
C GLN A 43 -10.63 8.82 1.59
N ALA A 44 -10.04 7.92 0.80
CA ALA A 44 -9.08 8.29 -0.23
C ALA A 44 -9.69 9.19 -1.32
N LEU A 45 -10.96 8.99 -1.68
CA LEU A 45 -11.71 9.86 -2.59
C LEU A 45 -11.86 11.29 -2.04
N ALA A 46 -11.98 11.42 -0.71
CA ALA A 46 -11.96 12.70 -0.02
C ALA A 46 -10.53 13.27 0.21
N GLY A 47 -9.50 12.56 -0.24
CA GLY A 47 -8.10 12.91 0.03
C GLY A 47 -7.64 12.57 1.46
N ASP A 48 -8.42 11.80 2.21
CA ASP A 48 -8.11 11.34 3.55
C ASP A 48 -7.34 10.01 3.49
N PHE A 49 -6.12 10.03 4.04
CA PHE A 49 -5.21 8.89 4.15
C PHE A 49 -4.75 8.66 5.59
N ASP A 50 -5.49 9.16 6.58
CA ASP A 50 -5.13 9.05 8.01
C ASP A 50 -5.18 7.60 8.52
N TRP A 51 -5.76 6.69 7.73
CA TRP A 51 -5.68 5.25 7.96
C TRP A 51 -4.29 4.65 7.67
N LEU A 52 -3.41 5.37 6.98
CA LEU A 52 -2.03 4.93 6.78
C LEU A 52 -1.21 5.16 8.05
N PRO A 53 -0.49 4.13 8.53
CA PRO A 53 0.41 4.29 9.65
C PRO A 53 1.58 5.24 9.33
N PRO A 54 2.21 5.84 10.36
CA PRO A 54 3.36 6.72 10.16
C PRO A 54 4.55 5.97 9.55
N VAL A 55 5.37 6.72 8.80
CA VAL A 55 6.63 6.19 8.23
C VAL A 55 7.82 6.47 9.14
N ARG A 56 8.62 5.43 9.39
CA ARG A 56 9.92 5.55 10.08
C ARG A 56 11.06 5.10 9.17
N TRP A 57 12.07 5.96 9.03
CA TRP A 57 13.29 5.66 8.27
C TRP A 57 14.34 5.00 9.16
N VAL A 58 14.68 3.75 8.85
CA VAL A 58 15.63 2.93 9.63
C VAL A 58 16.79 2.47 8.77
N ASP A 59 17.87 2.02 9.41
CA ASP A 59 18.99 1.42 8.70
C ASP A 59 18.61 0.02 8.19
N SER A 60 19.14 -0.39 7.03
CA SER A 60 18.79 -1.66 6.37
C SER A 60 18.94 -2.89 7.27
N ALA A 61 19.83 -2.84 8.26
CA ALA A 61 20.04 -3.91 9.23
C ALA A 61 18.78 -4.21 10.08
N VAL A 62 17.92 -3.22 10.32
CA VAL A 62 16.65 -3.38 11.05
C VAL A 62 15.60 -4.11 10.21
N LEU A 63 15.74 -4.09 8.88
CA LEU A 63 14.78 -4.67 7.95
C LEU A 63 15.19 -6.06 7.46
N GLU A 64 16.24 -6.65 8.02
CA GLU A 64 16.72 -8.01 7.73
C GLU A 64 16.90 -8.29 6.22
N GLY A 65 17.34 -7.28 5.47
CA GLY A 65 17.56 -7.35 4.02
C GLY A 65 16.37 -6.91 3.16
N SER A 66 15.21 -6.59 3.75
CA SER A 66 14.11 -5.89 3.07
C SER A 66 14.40 -4.39 2.92
N ARG A 67 13.71 -3.75 1.97
CA ARG A 67 13.72 -2.29 1.77
C ARG A 67 12.61 -1.58 2.52
N GLY A 68 11.58 -2.32 2.94
CA GLY A 68 10.50 -1.79 3.76
C GLY A 68 9.69 -2.92 4.38
N ALA A 69 8.99 -2.60 5.46
CA ALA A 69 8.15 -3.54 6.18
C ALA A 69 7.03 -2.80 6.92
N TYR A 70 5.90 -3.47 7.11
CA TYR A 70 4.87 -3.01 8.04
C TYR A 70 4.94 -3.89 9.29
N TYR A 71 5.08 -3.26 10.46
CA TYR A 71 5.04 -3.96 11.74
C TYR A 71 3.71 -3.64 12.42
N THR A 72 2.84 -4.64 12.49
CA THR A 72 1.50 -4.55 13.11
C THR A 72 1.58 -4.20 14.60
N GLU A 73 2.57 -4.73 15.32
CA GLU A 73 2.78 -4.46 16.76
C GLU A 73 2.95 -2.96 17.06
N PHE A 74 3.60 -2.21 16.16
CA PHE A 74 3.88 -0.79 16.35
C PHE A 74 2.98 0.12 15.52
N ASP A 75 2.10 -0.46 14.72
CA ASP A 75 1.35 0.22 13.67
C ASP A 75 2.22 1.26 12.95
N THR A 76 3.31 0.80 12.32
CA THR A 76 4.32 1.69 11.72
C THR A 76 4.87 1.08 10.43
N MET A 77 4.96 1.91 9.40
CA MET A 77 5.62 1.57 8.14
C MET A 77 7.11 1.90 8.26
N PHE A 78 7.98 0.92 8.09
CA PHE A 78 9.41 1.11 8.12
C PHE A 78 9.97 1.10 6.69
N LEU A 79 10.82 2.08 6.37
CA LEU A 79 11.51 2.16 5.09
C LEU A 79 13.01 2.29 5.31
N ASP A 80 13.80 1.66 4.44
CA ASP A 80 15.25 1.77 4.46
C ASP A 80 15.67 3.21 4.14
N ARG A 81 16.44 3.82 5.05
CA ARG A 81 17.00 5.18 4.93
C ARG A 81 17.82 5.35 3.65
N ALA A 82 18.45 4.30 3.12
CA ALA A 82 19.18 4.35 1.86
C ALA A 82 18.29 4.74 0.67
N LEU A 83 16.98 4.45 0.73
CA LEU A 83 16.01 4.80 -0.32
C LEU A 83 15.81 6.30 -0.49
N GLN A 84 16.19 7.14 0.48
CA GLN A 84 16.11 8.60 0.34
C GLN A 84 16.96 9.11 -0.83
N ARG A 85 17.96 8.34 -1.28
CA ARG A 85 18.79 8.63 -2.45
C ARG A 85 18.17 8.15 -3.77
N PHE A 86 17.08 7.39 -3.71
CA PHE A 86 16.44 6.73 -4.85
C PHE A 86 14.92 6.96 -4.83
N PRO A 87 14.44 8.16 -5.21
CA PRO A 87 13.03 8.55 -5.04
C PRO A 87 12.02 7.56 -5.62
N SER A 88 12.23 7.10 -6.86
CA SER A 88 11.31 6.14 -7.51
C SER A 88 11.29 4.79 -6.80
N LEU A 89 12.42 4.36 -6.23
CA LEU A 89 12.47 3.13 -5.44
C LEU A 89 11.81 3.31 -4.08
N ALA A 90 11.95 4.50 -3.46
CA ALA A 90 11.24 4.84 -2.23
C ALA A 90 9.72 4.86 -2.43
N GLU A 91 9.24 5.43 -3.52
CA GLU A 91 7.82 5.44 -3.90
C GLU A 91 7.28 4.03 -4.11
N ALA A 92 7.97 3.21 -4.91
CA ALA A 92 7.60 1.81 -5.10
C ALA A 92 7.58 1.06 -3.76
N THR A 93 8.61 1.21 -2.94
CA THR A 93 8.67 0.53 -1.63
C THR A 93 7.55 0.99 -0.71
N PHE A 94 7.21 2.28 -0.70
CA PHE A 94 6.09 2.80 0.07
C PHE A 94 4.76 2.16 -0.35
N SER A 95 4.47 2.08 -1.66
CA SER A 95 3.25 1.46 -2.18
C SER A 95 3.18 -0.04 -1.83
N GLU A 96 4.31 -0.73 -1.78
CA GLU A 96 4.39 -2.14 -1.34
C GLU A 96 4.00 -2.27 0.13
N VAL A 97 4.60 -1.46 1.00
CA VAL A 97 4.33 -1.49 2.44
C VAL A 97 2.90 -1.06 2.74
N ALA A 98 2.36 -0.08 2.02
CA ALA A 98 0.94 0.30 2.12
C ALA A 98 0.01 -0.85 1.69
N GLY A 99 0.45 -1.67 0.73
CA GLY A 99 -0.22 -2.92 0.38
C GLY A 99 -0.24 -3.93 1.54
N HIS A 100 0.85 -4.07 2.31
CA HIS A 100 0.85 -4.91 3.52
C HIS A 100 -0.07 -4.37 4.61
N VAL A 101 -0.11 -3.04 4.80
CA VAL A 101 -1.05 -2.39 5.71
C VAL A 101 -2.48 -2.74 5.31
N LEU A 102 -2.85 -2.53 4.04
CA LEU A 102 -4.17 -2.85 3.52
C LEU A 102 -4.50 -4.34 3.71
N ASP A 103 -3.57 -5.25 3.40
CA ASP A 103 -3.79 -6.69 3.59
C ASP A 103 -4.09 -7.02 5.06
N SER A 104 -3.30 -6.49 6.00
CA SER A 104 -3.50 -6.71 7.44
C SER A 104 -4.83 -6.14 7.97
N LEU A 105 -5.32 -5.06 7.36
CA LEU A 105 -6.59 -4.44 7.72
C LEU A 105 -7.76 -5.20 7.13
N LEU A 106 -7.63 -5.69 5.90
CA LEU A 106 -8.72 -6.27 5.11
C LEU A 106 -8.84 -7.78 5.26
N ASN A 107 -7.78 -8.48 5.68
CA ASN A 107 -7.76 -9.92 5.83
C ASN A 107 -7.43 -10.33 7.27
N PRO A 108 -8.11 -11.35 7.82
CA PRO A 108 -7.79 -11.90 9.14
C PRO A 108 -6.62 -12.90 9.09
N VAL A 109 -6.23 -13.34 7.90
CA VAL A 109 -5.13 -14.29 7.69
C VAL A 109 -3.95 -13.52 7.12
N GLU A 110 -2.84 -13.53 7.84
CA GLU A 110 -1.59 -12.98 7.34
C GLU A 110 -1.09 -13.80 6.15
N ASP A 111 -0.81 -13.11 5.05
CA ASP A 111 0.06 -13.63 4.00
C ASP A 111 1.50 -13.17 4.29
N GLN A 112 2.50 -13.92 3.83
CA GLN A 112 3.93 -13.62 4.04
C GLN A 112 4.41 -12.40 3.22
N GLY A 113 3.55 -11.40 3.03
CA GLY A 113 3.80 -10.18 2.28
C GLY A 113 3.55 -10.28 0.76
N HIS A 114 3.21 -11.44 0.19
CA HIS A 114 3.07 -11.54 -1.26
C HIS A 114 1.94 -10.66 -1.83
N ARG A 115 0.83 -10.55 -1.10
CA ARG A 115 -0.33 -9.70 -1.46
C ARG A 115 0.01 -8.21 -1.53
N GLY A 116 0.90 -7.71 -0.68
CA GLY A 116 1.34 -6.32 -0.74
C GLY A 116 2.21 -6.03 -1.98
N ILE A 117 3.09 -6.98 -2.34
CA ILE A 117 3.87 -6.91 -3.60
C ILE A 117 2.93 -6.95 -4.80
N GLN A 118 1.92 -7.82 -4.78
CA GLN A 118 0.92 -7.94 -5.84
C GLN A 118 0.11 -6.66 -5.98
N PHE A 119 -0.38 -6.12 -4.86
CA PHE A 119 -1.09 -4.84 -4.82
C PHE A 119 -0.29 -3.72 -5.48
N ARG A 120 0.97 -3.53 -5.09
CA ARG A 120 1.84 -2.52 -5.71
C ARG A 120 1.93 -2.70 -7.22
N ARG A 121 2.16 -3.91 -7.71
CA ARG A 121 2.30 -4.18 -9.16
C ARG A 121 1.03 -3.77 -9.92
N ILE A 122 -0.14 -4.07 -9.35
CA ILE A 122 -1.42 -3.71 -9.95
C ILE A 122 -1.63 -2.18 -9.89
N LEU A 123 -1.35 -1.54 -8.76
CA LEU A 123 -1.48 -0.09 -8.57
C LEU A 123 -0.55 0.70 -9.52
N ASP A 124 0.70 0.26 -9.67
CA ASP A 124 1.66 0.83 -10.62
C ASP A 124 1.16 0.71 -12.07
N GLY A 125 0.45 -0.38 -12.39
CA GLY A 125 -0.21 -0.59 -13.69
C GLY A 125 -1.42 0.31 -13.90
N VAL A 126 -2.20 0.60 -12.84
CA VAL A 126 -3.33 1.55 -12.88
C VAL A 126 -2.84 2.96 -13.24
N GLY A 127 -1.72 3.39 -12.69
CA GLY A 127 -1.11 4.69 -12.99
C GLY A 127 -0.51 4.83 -14.39
N ARG A 128 -0.34 3.72 -15.14
CA ARG A 128 0.29 3.70 -16.47
C ARG A 128 -0.67 3.76 -17.64
N GLY A 129 -1.99 3.84 -17.41
CA GLY A 129 -2.98 4.00 -18.48
C GLY A 129 -2.91 2.88 -19.51
N THR A 130 -3.61 1.78 -19.26
CA THR A 130 -4.12 0.97 -20.37
C THR A 130 -5.17 1.80 -21.09
N CYS A 131 -4.72 2.51 -22.13
CA CYS A 131 -5.53 2.89 -23.29
C CYS A 131 -5.92 1.64 -24.08
#